data_AF-A0A948UQP0-F1
#
_entry.id   AF-A0A948UQP0-F1
#
_cell.length_a   1.000
_cell.length_b   1.000
_cell.length_c   1.000
_cell.angle_alpha   90.00
_cell.angle_beta   90.00
_cell.angle_gamma   90.00
#
_symmetry.space_group_name_H-M   'P 1'
#
loop_
_entity.id
_entity.type
_entity.pdbx_description
1 polymer ?
#
loop_
_entity_poly.entity_id
_entity_poly.type
_entity_poly.pdbx_seq_one_letter_code
_entity_poly.pdbx_strand_id
1 'polypeptide(L)'
;MNKILTKVTAIESLDNLTVVSFESYQHEMRLMALGLNFPLSLGSEVLLGVKSSNISLAKDFQGDISISNQLQCTITAIEMGALLCSVTLRFANATLHSVITKASATKMQLQINDTIIALIKASNLSILEVIQESGGKEKCD
;
A
#
# COMPACT_ATOMS: atom_id res chain seq x y z
N MET A 1 8.97 0.47 7.75
CA MET A 1 7.58 0.88 7.42
C MET A 1 7.58 1.25 5.95
N ASN A 2 6.70 0.67 5.15
CA ASN A 2 6.56 1.02 3.74
C ASN A 2 5.72 2.28 3.60
N LYS A 3 6.04 3.10 2.61
CA LYS A 3 5.39 4.39 2.36
C LYS A 3 4.96 4.44 0.90
N ILE A 4 3.72 4.86 0.66
CA ILE A 4 3.16 4.95 -0.70
C ILE A 4 2.52 6.33 -0.83
N LEU A 5 2.98 7.12 -1.80
CA LEU A 5 2.37 8.40 -2.13
C LEU A 5 1.12 8.14 -2.96
N THR A 6 0.01 8.74 -2.54
CA THR A 6 -1.31 8.51 -3.13
C THR A 6 -2.10 9.80 -3.21
N LYS A 7 -3.15 9.82 -4.05
CA LYS A 7 -4.12 10.92 -4.12
C LYS A 7 -5.51 10.41 -3.74
N VAL A 8 -6.23 11.14 -2.90
CA VAL A 8 -7.60 10.77 -2.50
C VAL A 8 -8.55 10.90 -3.69
N THR A 9 -9.30 9.84 -3.99
CA THR A 9 -10.26 9.79 -5.10
C THR A 9 -11.71 9.64 -4.65
N ALA A 10 -11.95 9.03 -3.49
CA ALA A 10 -13.29 8.97 -2.88
C ALA A 10 -13.19 8.86 -1.36
N ILE A 11 -14.22 9.36 -0.67
CA ILE A 11 -14.37 9.24 0.79
C ILE A 11 -15.83 8.83 1.05
N GLU A 12 -16.01 7.68 1.69
CA GLU A 12 -17.31 7.13 2.06
C GLU A 12 -17.33 6.92 3.57
N SER A 13 -18.27 7.56 4.27
CA SER A 13 -18.37 7.49 5.73
C SER A 13 -19.79 7.08 6.16
N LEU A 14 -19.86 6.13 7.09
CA LEU A 14 -21.09 5.73 7.78
C LEU A 14 -20.76 5.52 9.26
N ASP A 15 -21.47 6.25 10.13
CA ASP A 15 -21.19 6.31 11.57
C ASP A 15 -19.71 6.64 11.87
N ASN A 16 -18.99 5.73 12.53
CA ASN A 16 -17.58 5.88 12.86
C ASN A 16 -16.64 5.20 11.86
N LEU A 17 -17.18 4.56 10.81
CA LEU A 17 -16.42 3.85 9.80
C LEU A 17 -16.25 4.73 8.56
N THR A 18 -15.01 4.85 8.10
CA THR A 18 -14.67 5.54 6.85
C THR A 18 -13.88 4.61 5.95
N VAL A 19 -14.33 4.49 4.70
CA VAL A 19 -13.57 3.91 3.61
C VAL A 19 -13.06 5.05 2.73
N VAL A 20 -11.75 5.08 2.50
CA VAL A 20 -11.14 6.07 1.62
C VAL A 20 -10.52 5.34 0.44
N SER A 21 -10.86 5.78 -0.77
CA SER A 21 -10.21 5.33 -2.00
C SER A 21 -9.12 6.31 -2.40
N PHE A 22 -8.02 5.76 -2.90
CA PHE A 22 -6.88 6.49 -3.39
C PHE A 22 -6.43 5.95 -4.73
N GLU A 23 -5.65 6.75 -5.44
CA GLU A 23 -4.91 6.34 -6.62
C GLU A 23 -3.40 6.53 -6.40
N SER A 24 -2.60 5.56 -6.86
CA SER A 24 -1.14 5.65 -6.95
C SER A 24 -0.66 4.91 -8.18
N TYR A 25 0.08 5.57 -9.07
CA TYR A 25 0.59 4.96 -10.30
C TYR A 25 -0.47 4.12 -11.06
N GLN A 26 -1.66 4.69 -11.27
CA GLN A 26 -2.82 4.04 -11.92
C GLN A 26 -3.38 2.81 -11.20
N HIS A 27 -2.97 2.56 -9.95
CA HIS A 27 -3.55 1.52 -9.10
C HIS A 27 -4.50 2.15 -8.08
N GLU A 28 -5.70 1.59 -8.00
CA GLU A 28 -6.65 1.92 -6.94
C GLU A 28 -6.20 1.28 -5.62
N MET A 29 -6.30 2.05 -4.54
CA MET A 29 -6.06 1.59 -3.18
C MET A 29 -7.23 1.99 -2.28
N ARG A 30 -7.50 1.20 -1.25
CA ARG A 30 -8.53 1.46 -0.23
C ARG A 30 -7.97 1.35 1.18
N LEU A 31 -8.26 2.35 2.00
CA LEU A 31 -8.09 2.36 3.45
C LEU A 31 -9.45 2.17 4.12
N MET A 32 -9.49 1.40 5.20
CA MET A 32 -10.60 1.39 6.13
C MET A 32 -10.11 1.94 7.48
N ALA A 33 -10.76 3.00 7.96
CA ALA A 33 -10.43 3.66 9.21
C ALA A 33 -11.65 3.79 10.13
N LEU A 34 -11.41 3.75 11.43
CA LEU A 34 -12.41 4.04 12.46
C LEU A 34 -12.08 5.40 13.09
N GLY A 35 -13.08 6.27 13.21
CA GLY A 35 -12.95 7.57 13.87
C GLY A 35 -11.90 8.46 13.21
N LEU A 36 -11.98 8.62 11.88
CA LEU A 36 -11.09 9.51 11.15
C LEU A 36 -11.40 10.98 11.51
N ASN A 37 -10.53 11.59 12.32
CA ASN A 37 -10.81 12.89 12.97
C ASN A 37 -9.94 14.05 12.43
N PHE A 38 -9.47 13.97 11.20
CA PHE A 38 -8.67 15.03 10.57
C PHE A 38 -9.22 15.37 9.18
N PRO A 39 -9.03 16.60 8.69
CA PRO A 39 -9.55 17.01 7.39
C PRO A 39 -8.87 16.20 6.28
N LEU A 40 -9.68 15.55 5.45
CA LEU A 40 -9.27 14.87 4.24
C LEU A 40 -10.20 15.31 3.11
N SER A 41 -9.63 15.79 2.02
CA SER A 41 -10.40 16.29 0.87
C SER A 41 -10.13 15.44 -0.35
N LEU A 42 -11.09 15.41 -1.28
CA LEU A 42 -10.85 14.87 -2.60
C LEU A 42 -9.65 15.58 -3.25
N GLY A 43 -8.78 14.80 -3.87
CA GLY A 43 -7.57 15.29 -4.50
C GLY A 43 -6.41 15.58 -3.55
N SER A 44 -6.56 15.48 -2.22
CA SER A 44 -5.42 15.59 -1.30
C SER A 44 -4.36 14.55 -1.61
N GLU A 45 -3.10 14.96 -1.62
CA GLU A 45 -1.97 14.03 -1.60
C GLU A 45 -1.76 13.49 -0.20
N VAL A 46 -1.55 12.19 -0.09
CA VAL A 46 -1.49 11.48 1.18
C VAL A 46 -0.38 10.43 1.12
N LEU A 47 0.45 10.41 2.16
CA LEU A 47 1.43 9.36 2.36
C LEU A 47 0.81 8.24 3.17
N LEU A 48 0.52 7.11 2.53
CA LEU A 48 0.05 5.91 3.20
C LEU A 48 1.22 5.10 3.76
N GLY A 49 0.99 4.47 4.90
CA GLY A 49 1.93 3.62 5.61
C GLY A 49 1.43 2.18 5.74
N VAL A 50 2.33 1.22 5.64
CA VAL A 50 2.05 -0.19 5.95
C VAL A 50 3.28 -0.91 6.49
N LYS A 51 3.09 -1.73 7.53
CA LYS A 51 4.14 -2.57 8.09
C LYS A 51 4.51 -3.67 7.11
N SER A 52 5.79 -4.03 7.01
CA SER A 52 6.25 -5.08 6.09
C SER A 52 5.62 -6.45 6.35
N SER A 53 5.31 -6.75 7.62
CA SER A 53 4.57 -7.96 8.02
C SER A 53 3.11 -8.00 7.58
N ASN A 54 2.56 -6.86 7.14
CA ASN A 54 1.18 -6.74 6.67
C ASN A 54 1.09 -6.74 5.13
N ILE A 55 2.21 -6.91 4.42
CA ILE A 55 2.24 -7.11 2.98
C ILE A 55 2.38 -8.61 2.72
N SER A 56 1.32 -9.27 2.28
CA SER A 56 1.38 -10.65 1.80
C SER A 56 1.79 -10.69 0.33
N LEU A 57 2.35 -11.80 -0.14
CA LEU A 57 2.77 -11.98 -1.53
C LEU A 57 1.97 -13.09 -2.18
N ALA A 58 1.55 -12.88 -3.42
CA ALA A 58 0.90 -13.90 -4.24
C ALA A 58 1.56 -13.98 -5.62
N LYS A 59 2.06 -15.17 -5.96
CA LYS A 59 2.68 -15.51 -7.24
C LYS A 59 1.70 -16.37 -8.03
N ASP A 60 1.55 -16.08 -9.32
CA ASP A 60 0.65 -16.79 -10.24
C ASP A 60 -0.80 -16.91 -9.72
N PHE A 61 -1.26 -15.88 -9.02
CA PHE A 61 -2.57 -15.89 -8.36
C PHE A 61 -3.72 -15.83 -9.38
N GLN A 62 -4.75 -16.65 -9.14
CA GLN A 62 -5.98 -16.70 -9.92
C GLN A 62 -7.19 -16.77 -8.98
N GLY A 63 -8.31 -16.17 -9.40
CA GLY A 63 -9.56 -16.12 -8.64
C GLY A 63 -9.74 -14.84 -7.82
N ASP A 64 -10.78 -14.82 -7.00
CA ASP A 64 -11.16 -13.64 -6.22
C ASP A 64 -10.71 -13.75 -4.75
N ILE A 65 -10.27 -12.63 -4.19
CA ILE A 65 -9.90 -12.49 -2.77
C ILE A 65 -10.48 -11.21 -2.19
N SER A 66 -10.76 -11.23 -0.89
CA SER A 66 -11.28 -10.07 -0.16
C SER A 66 -10.21 -9.00 0.17
N ILE A 67 -9.02 -9.08 -0.43
CA ILE A 67 -7.93 -8.13 -0.18
C ILE A 67 -8.02 -7.00 -1.21
N SER A 68 -8.42 -5.82 -0.74
CA SER A 68 -8.75 -4.68 -1.59
C SER A 68 -7.55 -4.04 -2.29
N ASN A 69 -6.35 -4.11 -1.71
CA ASN A 69 -5.16 -3.51 -2.29
C ASN A 69 -4.28 -4.62 -2.88
N GLN A 70 -4.15 -4.61 -4.21
CA GLN A 70 -3.39 -5.57 -4.98
C GLN A 70 -2.42 -4.80 -5.87
N LEU A 71 -1.16 -4.73 -5.44
CA LEU A 71 -0.13 -3.94 -6.12
C LEU A 71 0.76 -4.89 -6.93
N GLN A 72 0.77 -4.75 -8.25
CA GLN A 72 1.66 -5.53 -9.10
C GLN A 72 3.10 -5.03 -8.94
N CYS A 73 3.98 -5.94 -8.57
CA CYS A 73 5.35 -5.65 -8.19
C CYS A 73 6.34 -6.57 -8.92
N THR A 74 7.60 -6.14 -9.00
CA THR A 74 8.74 -7.02 -9.33
C THR A 74 9.58 -7.25 -8.10
N ILE A 75 9.99 -8.48 -7.83
CA ILE A 75 10.97 -8.77 -6.76
C ILE A 75 12.36 -8.28 -7.19
N THR A 76 12.99 -7.44 -6.36
CA THR A 76 14.34 -6.91 -6.62
C THR A 76 15.40 -7.47 -5.69
N ALA A 77 15.03 -7.94 -4.49
CA ALA A 77 15.94 -8.64 -3.58
C ALA A 77 15.18 -9.62 -2.69
N ILE A 78 15.86 -10.69 -2.29
CA ILE A 78 15.35 -11.70 -1.35
C ILE A 78 16.46 -12.00 -0.34
N GLU A 79 16.14 -11.82 0.94
CA GLU A 79 17.03 -12.15 2.06
C GLU A 79 16.40 -13.26 2.89
N MET A 80 16.92 -14.48 2.72
CA MET A 80 16.41 -15.66 3.40
C MET A 80 17.06 -15.80 4.79
N GLY A 81 16.30 -15.55 5.84
CA GLY A 81 16.72 -15.77 7.23
C GLY A 81 16.51 -17.20 7.71
N ALA A 82 16.62 -17.42 9.03
CA ALA A 82 16.36 -18.73 9.64
C ALA A 82 14.86 -19.09 9.65
N LEU A 83 14.00 -18.13 10.02
CA LEU A 83 12.54 -18.31 10.15
C LEU A 83 11.73 -17.43 9.19
N LEU A 84 12.25 -16.24 8.89
CA LEU A 84 11.61 -15.23 8.07
C LEU A 84 12.40 -14.99 6.79
N CYS A 85 11.73 -14.44 5.80
CA CYS A 85 12.30 -13.98 4.54
C CYS A 85 11.90 -12.52 4.35
N SER A 86 12.90 -11.64 4.16
CA SER A 86 12.67 -10.27 3.72
C SER A 86 12.67 -10.24 2.20
N VAL A 87 11.67 -9.60 1.61
CA VAL A 87 11.52 -9.48 0.16
C VAL A 87 11.40 -8.00 -0.17
N THR A 88 12.30 -7.51 -1.01
CA THR A 88 12.23 -6.15 -1.55
C THR A 88 11.55 -6.19 -2.90
N LEU A 89 10.58 -5.30 -3.07
CA LEU A 89 9.68 -5.21 -4.20
C LEU A 89 9.80 -3.81 -4.83
N ARG A 90 9.75 -3.77 -6.15
CA ARG A 90 9.55 -2.53 -6.91
C ARG A 90 8.08 -2.44 -7.32
N PHE A 91 7.42 -1.38 -6.90
CA PHE A 91 6.07 -0.99 -7.29
C PHE A 91 6.15 0.36 -8.02
N ALA A 92 6.06 0.35 -9.35
CA ALA A 92 6.36 1.52 -10.18
C ALA A 92 7.70 2.18 -9.76
N ASN A 93 7.66 3.42 -9.25
CA ASN A 93 8.83 4.17 -8.78
C ASN A 93 9.06 4.08 -7.27
N ALA A 94 8.28 3.27 -6.55
CA ALA A 94 8.38 3.05 -5.12
C ALA A 94 9.01 1.69 -4.78
N THR A 95 9.66 1.63 -3.63
CA THR A 95 10.19 0.39 -3.04
C THR A 95 9.31 -0.03 -1.88
N LEU A 96 8.88 -1.29 -1.89
CA LEU A 96 8.16 -1.92 -0.79
C LEU A 96 9.00 -3.08 -0.24
N HIS A 97 8.83 -3.35 1.05
CA HIS A 97 9.45 -4.46 1.75
C HIS A 97 8.35 -5.30 2.38
N SER A 98 8.34 -6.59 2.08
CA SER A 98 7.49 -7.59 2.71
C SER A 98 8.34 -8.50 3.58
N VAL A 99 7.79 -8.91 4.73
CA VAL A 99 8.39 -9.94 5.58
C VAL A 99 7.39 -11.08 5.68
N ILE A 100 7.76 -12.23 5.13
CA ILE A 100 6.98 -13.48 5.16
C ILE A 100 7.78 -14.60 5.83
N THR A 101 7.16 -15.75 6.07
CA THR A 101 7.91 -16.91 6.58
C THR A 101 8.84 -17.45 5.51
N LYS A 102 10.02 -17.94 5.92
CA LYS A 102 10.93 -18.70 5.04
C LYS A 102 10.20 -19.83 4.33
N ALA A 103 9.37 -20.56 5.07
CA ALA A 103 8.58 -21.67 4.52
C ALA A 103 7.67 -21.21 3.36
N SER A 104 7.04 -20.03 3.46
CA SER A 104 6.22 -19.49 2.38
C SER A 104 7.07 -19.10 1.16
N ALA A 105 8.17 -18.38 1.38
CA ALA A 105 9.07 -17.98 0.28
C ALA A 105 9.64 -19.19 -0.48
N THR A 106 10.06 -20.24 0.26
CA THR A 106 10.53 -21.49 -0.32
C THR A 106 9.41 -22.25 -1.05
N LYS A 107 8.22 -22.37 -0.45
CA LYS A 107 7.06 -23.03 -1.09
C LYS A 107 6.66 -22.35 -2.40
N MET A 108 6.68 -21.02 -2.43
CA MET A 108 6.36 -20.21 -3.60
C MET A 108 7.51 -20.17 -4.63
N GLN A 109 8.69 -20.66 -4.27
CA GLN A 109 9.90 -20.62 -5.11
C GLN A 109 10.16 -19.19 -5.63
N LEU A 110 10.16 -18.22 -4.72
CA LEU A 110 10.37 -16.82 -5.07
C LEU A 110 11.77 -16.61 -5.64
N GLN A 111 11.85 -15.83 -6.72
CA GLN A 111 13.07 -15.48 -7.42
C GLN A 111 13.13 -13.97 -7.66
N ILE A 112 14.35 -13.43 -7.72
CA ILE A 112 14.55 -12.06 -8.21
C ILE A 112 14.02 -11.98 -9.64
N ASN A 113 13.38 -10.87 -9.98
CA ASN A 113 12.66 -10.61 -11.23
C ASN A 113 11.30 -11.31 -11.38
N ASP A 114 10.84 -12.09 -10.41
CA ASP A 114 9.44 -12.54 -10.40
C ASP A 114 8.50 -11.33 -10.42
N THR A 115 7.46 -11.44 -11.25
CA THR A 115 6.28 -10.56 -11.16
C THR A 115 5.33 -11.16 -10.13
N ILE A 116 4.93 -10.36 -9.14
CA ILE A 116 4.14 -10.81 -8.01
C ILE A 116 3.10 -9.76 -7.63
N ILE A 117 2.06 -10.17 -6.91
CA ILE A 117 1.08 -9.24 -6.34
C ILE A 117 1.38 -9.06 -4.86
N ALA A 118 1.61 -7.82 -4.44
CA ALA A 118 1.64 -7.42 -3.04
C ALA A 118 0.21 -7.15 -2.56
N LEU A 119 -0.23 -7.91 -1.57
CA LEU A 119 -1.58 -7.95 -1.05
C LEU A 119 -1.66 -7.26 0.31
N ILE A 120 -2.48 -6.23 0.44
CA ILE A 120 -2.64 -5.44 1.67
C ILE A 120 -4.14 -5.26 1.97
N LYS A 121 -4.60 -5.69 3.16
CA LYS A 121 -5.98 -5.42 3.57
C LYS A 121 -6.18 -3.92 3.80
N ALA A 122 -7.37 -3.41 3.49
CA ALA A 122 -7.69 -1.99 3.68
C ALA A 122 -7.51 -1.52 5.14
N SER A 123 -7.75 -2.41 6.11
CA SER A 123 -7.55 -2.17 7.54
C SER A 123 -6.09 -2.26 8.02
N ASN A 124 -5.13 -2.49 7.11
CA ASN A 124 -3.69 -2.55 7.43
C ASN A 124 -2.90 -1.37 6.87
N LEU A 125 -3.55 -0.49 6.12
CA LEU A 125 -3.00 0.81 5.75
C LEU A 125 -3.26 1.82 6.87
N SER A 126 -2.43 2.86 6.93
CA SER A 126 -2.61 4.02 7.79
C SER A 126 -2.24 5.29 7.02
N ILE A 127 -2.94 6.39 7.25
CA ILE A 127 -2.50 7.70 6.78
C ILE A 127 -1.37 8.17 7.70
N LEU A 128 -0.18 8.41 7.14
CA LEU A 128 0.96 8.94 7.89
C LEU A 128 1.00 10.46 7.85
N GLU A 129 0.68 11.04 6.69
CA GLU A 129 0.76 12.47 6.43
C GLU A 129 -0.23 12.85 5.33
N VAL A 130 -0.90 13.99 5.50
CA VAL A 130 -1.67 14.66 4.44
C VAL A 130 -0.81 15.81 3.93
N ILE A 131 -0.42 15.73 2.66
CA ILE A 131 0.45 16.71 2.00
C ILE A 131 -0.48 17.77 1.40
N GLN A 132 -0.53 18.95 2.02
CA GLN A 132 -1.26 20.08 1.46
C GLN A 132 -0.41 20.76 0.39
N GLU A 133 -0.98 21.00 -0.80
CA GLU A 133 -0.40 21.99 -1.71
C GLU A 133 -0.34 23.33 -0.96
N SER A 134 0.87 23.87 -0.80
CA SER A 134 1.03 25.25 -0.32
C SER A 134 0.34 26.16 -1.32
N GLY A 135 -0.87 26.63 -0.97
CA GLY A 135 -1.59 27.62 -1.76
C GLY A 135 -0.65 28.76 -2.13
N GLY A 136 -0.51 28.99 -3.44
CA GLY A 136 0.10 30.20 -3.95
C GLY A 136 -0.59 31.39 -3.28
N LYS A 137 0.18 32.19 -2.55
CA LYS A 137 -0.23 33.55 -2.23
C LYS A 137 -0.31 34.31 -3.56
N GLU A 138 -1.47 34.31 -4.20
CA GLU A 138 -1.83 35.43 -5.07
C GLU A 138 -1.84 36.67 -4.17
N LYS A 139 -0.81 37.50 -4.35
CA LYS A 139 -0.88 38.91 -3.99
C LYS A 139 -2.04 39.49 -4.80
N CYS A 140 -3.16 39.79 -4.15
CA CYS A 140 -4.01 40.85 -4.65
C CYS A 140 -3.31 42.19 -4.41
N ASP A 141 -3.41 43.04 -5.43
CA ASP A 141 -2.72 44.31 -5.65
C ASP A 141 -2.83 45.33 -4.50
#